data_AF-A0A830CZ96-F1
#
_entry.id   AF-A0A830CZ96-F1
#
_cell.length_a   1.000
_cell.length_b   1.000
_cell.length_c   1.000
_cell.angle_alpha   90.00
_cell.angle_beta   90.00
_cell.angle_gamma   90.00
#
_symmetry.space_group_name_H-M   'P 1'
#
loop_
_entity.id
_entity.type
_entity.pdbx_description
1 polymer ?
#
loop_
_entity_poly.entity_id
_entity_poly.type
_entity_poly.pdbx_seq_one_letter_code
_entity_poly.pdbx_strand_id
1 'polypeptide(L)'
;MKNQDVIFSNRPKLSIPDRLIYGSRDVAFAPYGEHWRQTRSICVVQLLSTKRVQSFLRVREEETSAMIEKIGKLRKYKIIFNNNNNNNNTRSILVNLSKVFMSLTNDVFCRVALGKKYVDNGEEKSFFSEFAELLGATSLRDYISWLGWIDRVRGLDAKVERVAKQFDEFLENVIQEHRDGKLKHYDGDGEFDFVDVLLEYQRENIRSSPVEDETIKALIMVRIFIQSLL
;
A
#
# COMPACT_ATOMS: atom_id res chain seq x y z
N MET A 1 -11.72 31.85 4.02
CA MET A 1 -11.76 30.41 3.67
C MET A 1 -11.85 29.45 4.86
N LYS A 2 -11.50 29.81 6.11
CA LYS A 2 -11.54 28.89 7.28
C LYS A 2 -12.91 28.33 7.72
N ASN A 3 -14.04 28.85 7.23
CA ASN A 3 -15.37 28.48 7.74
C ASN A 3 -16.12 27.44 6.87
N GLN A 4 -15.49 26.92 5.81
CA GLN A 4 -16.13 25.96 4.90
C GLN A 4 -15.37 24.64 4.79
N ASP A 5 -14.40 24.39 5.68
CA ASP A 5 -13.56 23.19 5.65
C ASP A 5 -14.40 21.91 5.66
N VAL A 6 -15.47 21.85 6.45
CA VAL A 6 -16.38 20.69 6.50
C VAL A 6 -17.11 20.47 5.17
N ILE A 7 -17.50 21.54 4.47
CA ILE A 7 -18.21 21.46 3.19
C ILE A 7 -17.29 20.86 2.10
N PHE A 8 -16.01 21.23 2.11
CA PHE A 8 -15.02 20.73 1.14
C PHE A 8 -14.25 19.49 1.61
N SER A 9 -14.49 19.01 2.83
CA SER A 9 -13.84 17.80 3.35
C SER A 9 -14.44 16.51 2.80
N ASN A 10 -15.64 16.57 2.21
CA ASN A 10 -16.32 15.37 1.73
C ASN A 10 -15.61 14.76 0.50
N ARG A 11 -15.70 13.44 0.37
CA ARG A 11 -15.12 12.68 -0.77
C ARG A 11 -16.25 12.14 -1.64
N PRO A 12 -16.14 12.25 -2.98
CA PRO A 12 -17.09 11.60 -3.87
C PRO A 12 -16.92 10.08 -3.76
N LYS A 13 -18.03 9.35 -3.80
CA LYS A 13 -18.01 7.90 -3.84
C LYS A 13 -17.59 7.44 -5.24
N LEU A 14 -16.40 6.85 -5.33
CA LEU A 14 -15.81 6.37 -6.60
C LEU A 14 -15.98 4.86 -6.74
N SER A 15 -16.35 4.38 -7.92
CA SER A 15 -16.68 2.96 -8.15
C SER A 15 -15.52 1.99 -7.95
N ILE A 16 -14.28 2.40 -8.18
CA ILE A 16 -13.11 1.54 -8.05
C ILE A 16 -12.66 1.44 -6.58
N PRO A 17 -12.36 2.54 -5.86
CA PRO A 17 -12.07 2.50 -4.42
C PRO A 17 -13.16 1.84 -3.58
N ASP A 18 -14.45 1.99 -3.94
CA ASP A 18 -15.55 1.32 -3.25
C ASP A 18 -15.42 -0.20 -3.27
N ARG A 19 -14.92 -0.77 -4.36
CA ARG A 19 -14.70 -2.22 -4.51
C ARG A 19 -13.34 -2.68 -3.98
N LEU A 20 -12.30 -1.86 -4.13
CA LEU A 20 -10.94 -2.20 -3.73
C LEU A 20 -10.65 -1.98 -2.24
N ILE A 21 -11.38 -1.06 -1.60
CA ILE A 21 -11.09 -0.62 -0.23
C ILE A 21 -12.33 -0.77 0.65
N TYR A 22 -12.93 -1.96 0.61
CA TYR A 22 -13.96 -2.39 1.56
C TYR A 22 -15.13 -1.40 1.70
N GLY A 23 -15.65 -0.89 0.58
CA GLY A 23 -16.69 0.15 0.61
C GLY A 23 -16.18 1.57 0.86
N SER A 24 -14.93 1.86 0.49
CA SER A 24 -14.23 3.12 0.80
C SER A 24 -14.22 3.42 2.30
N ARG A 25 -13.83 2.45 3.13
CA ARG A 25 -13.78 2.60 4.60
C ARG A 25 -12.48 3.21 5.11
N ASP A 26 -11.58 3.58 4.22
CA ASP A 26 -10.25 4.13 4.51
C ASP A 26 -10.25 5.67 4.67
N VAL A 27 -9.11 6.24 5.07
CA VAL A 27 -9.00 7.69 5.33
C VAL A 27 -8.98 8.54 4.04
N ALA A 28 -8.56 7.99 2.90
CA ALA A 28 -8.42 8.71 1.65
C ALA A 28 -9.75 8.83 0.90
N PHE A 29 -10.56 7.76 0.86
CA PHE A 29 -11.79 7.70 0.07
C PHE A 29 -13.10 7.71 0.89
N ALA A 30 -13.07 7.49 2.21
CA ALA A 30 -14.31 7.53 2.99
C ALA A 30 -14.94 8.94 2.98
N PRO A 31 -16.28 9.02 2.87
CA PRO A 31 -17.00 10.27 3.01
C PRO A 31 -16.79 10.84 4.41
N TYR A 32 -16.82 12.17 4.53
CA TYR A 32 -16.63 12.83 5.81
C TYR A 32 -17.80 12.48 6.75
N GLY A 33 -17.47 11.98 7.94
CA GLY A 33 -18.44 11.55 8.93
C GLY A 33 -17.78 11.05 10.20
N GLU A 34 -18.56 10.44 11.08
CA GLU A 34 -18.05 9.88 12.34
C GLU A 34 -17.01 8.78 12.11
N HIS A 35 -17.30 7.83 11.22
CA HIS A 35 -16.35 6.77 10.81
C HIS A 35 -15.02 7.35 10.34
N TRP A 36 -15.05 8.27 9.37
CA TRP A 36 -13.82 8.90 8.86
C TRP A 36 -13.02 9.61 9.96
N ARG A 37 -13.70 10.31 10.89
CA ARG A 37 -13.03 10.98 12.01
C ARG A 37 -12.36 9.98 12.94
N GLN A 38 -13.02 8.87 13.26
CA GLN A 38 -12.49 7.80 14.10
C GLN A 38 -11.28 7.13 13.43
N THR A 39 -11.44 6.66 12.19
CA THR A 39 -10.38 6.02 11.38
C THR A 39 -9.18 6.94 11.21
N ARG A 40 -9.40 8.24 10.93
CA ARG A 40 -8.32 9.24 10.89
C ARG A 40 -7.62 9.40 12.23
N SER A 41 -8.38 9.43 13.34
CA SER A 41 -7.81 9.53 14.68
C SER A 41 -6.90 8.34 14.99
N ILE A 42 -7.35 7.12 14.66
CA ILE A 42 -6.56 5.89 14.81
C ILE A 42 -5.27 5.99 13.99
N CYS A 43 -5.35 6.32 12.70
CA CYS A 43 -4.17 6.49 11.86
C CYS A 43 -3.17 7.49 12.44
N VAL A 44 -3.64 8.69 12.82
CA VAL A 44 -2.77 9.77 13.28
C VAL A 44 -2.10 9.42 14.61
N VAL A 45 -2.86 8.89 15.57
CA VAL A 45 -2.35 8.60 16.91
C VAL A 45 -1.48 7.35 16.91
N GLN A 46 -1.94 6.27 16.28
CA GLN A 46 -1.33 4.96 16.42
C GLN A 46 -0.28 4.65 15.35
N LEU A 47 -0.46 5.16 14.12
CA LEU A 47 0.38 4.77 12.98
C LEU A 47 1.32 5.88 12.49
N LEU A 48 0.90 7.15 12.64
CA LEU A 48 1.60 8.33 12.10
C LEU A 48 2.16 9.26 13.19
N SER A 49 2.21 8.81 14.44
CA SER A 49 2.88 9.57 15.49
C SER A 49 4.37 9.70 15.20
N THR A 50 4.98 10.80 15.66
CA THR A 50 6.42 11.06 15.46
C THR A 50 7.28 9.89 15.94
N LYS A 51 6.93 9.29 17.09
CA LYS A 51 7.61 8.12 17.65
C LYS A 51 7.55 6.93 16.69
N ARG A 52 6.37 6.62 16.13
CA ARG A 52 6.18 5.52 15.18
C ARG A 52 6.88 5.80 13.85
N VAL A 53 6.80 7.00 13.31
CA VAL A 53 7.51 7.34 12.06
C VAL A 53 9.03 7.21 12.22
N GLN A 54 9.55 7.57 13.40
CA GLN A 54 10.97 7.44 13.74
C GLN A 54 11.40 5.98 13.94
N SER A 55 10.58 5.11 14.53
CA SER A 55 10.95 3.70 14.71
C SER A 55 11.23 3.00 13.37
N PHE A 56 10.48 3.35 12.32
CA PHE A 56 10.71 2.81 10.98
C PHE A 56 11.85 3.46 10.20
N LEU A 57 12.66 4.33 10.82
CA LEU A 57 13.81 4.95 10.16
C LEU A 57 14.81 3.89 9.68
N ARG A 58 15.13 2.93 10.55
CA ARG A 58 16.06 1.84 10.22
C ARG A 58 15.60 1.07 8.98
N VAL A 59 14.32 0.69 8.93
CA VAL A 59 13.75 -0.02 7.78
C VAL A 59 13.93 0.79 6.49
N ARG A 60 13.66 2.10 6.51
CA ARG A 60 13.83 2.95 5.33
C ARG A 60 15.28 3.04 4.88
N GLU A 61 16.22 3.19 5.81
CA GLU A 61 17.66 3.23 5.51
C GLU A 61 18.16 1.92 4.90
N GLU A 62 17.76 0.79 5.47
CA GLU A 62 18.12 -0.54 4.96
C GLU A 62 17.57 -0.78 3.55
N GLU A 63 16.27 -0.54 3.32
CA GLU A 63 15.66 -0.74 2.00
C GLU A 63 16.24 0.22 0.95
N THR A 64 16.55 1.46 1.34
CA THR A 64 17.18 2.44 0.46
C THR A 64 18.61 2.03 0.09
N SER A 65 19.37 1.53 1.07
CA SER A 65 20.72 1.01 0.87
C SER A 65 20.70 -0.20 -0.07
N ALA A 66 19.78 -1.14 0.14
CA ALA A 66 19.59 -2.31 -0.72
C ALA A 66 19.22 -1.90 -2.16
N MET A 67 18.37 -0.88 -2.33
CA MET A 67 18.03 -0.32 -3.65
C MET A 67 19.26 0.26 -4.34
N ILE A 68 20.05 1.09 -3.65
CA ILE A 68 21.27 1.71 -4.22
C ILE A 68 22.28 0.63 -4.62
N GLU A 69 22.47 -0.40 -3.79
CA GLU A 69 23.35 -1.51 -4.09
C GLU A 69 22.90 -2.28 -5.34
N LYS A 70 21.59 -2.53 -5.48
CA LYS A 70 21.01 -3.19 -6.66
C LYS A 70 21.25 -2.39 -7.94
N ILE A 71 21.06 -1.07 -7.90
CA ILE A 71 21.38 -0.18 -9.03
C ILE A 71 22.89 -0.23 -9.34
N GLY A 72 23.75 -0.20 -8.32
CA GLY A 72 25.20 -0.30 -8.46
C GLY A 72 25.65 -1.60 -9.11
N LYS A 73 25.05 -2.73 -8.72
CA LYS A 73 25.30 -4.07 -9.32
C LYS A 73 24.89 -4.12 -10.79
N LEU A 74 23.71 -3.60 -11.14
CA LEU A 74 23.24 -3.53 -12.53
C LEU A 74 24.18 -2.71 -13.41
N ARG A 75 24.71 -1.60 -12.88
CA ARG A 75 25.72 -0.80 -13.56
C ARG A 75 27.02 -1.58 -13.79
N LYS A 76 27.55 -2.26 -12.77
CA LYS A 76 28.79 -3.04 -12.87
C LYS A 76 28.68 -4.19 -13.87
N TYR A 77 27.60 -4.97 -13.80
CA TYR A 77 27.38 -6.11 -14.70
C TYR A 77 27.41 -5.70 -16.19
N LYS A 78 26.76 -4.58 -16.52
CA LYS A 78 26.71 -4.09 -17.91
C LYS A 78 28.03 -3.50 -18.40
N ILE A 79 28.83 -2.87 -17.52
CA ILE A 79 30.19 -2.42 -17.87
C ILE A 79 31.07 -3.62 -18.26
N ILE A 80 31.02 -4.71 -17.47
CA ILE A 80 31.77 -5.93 -17.75
C ILE A 80 31.33 -6.55 -19.09
N PHE A 81 30.02 -6.61 -19.35
CA PHE A 81 29.48 -7.18 -20.59
C PHE A 81 29.83 -6.36 -21.84
N ASN A 82 29.87 -5.03 -21.74
CA ASN A 82 30.24 -4.16 -22.87
C ASN A 82 31.74 -4.21 -23.17
N ASN A 83 32.62 -4.33 -22.17
CA ASN A 83 34.07 -4.41 -22.42
C ASN A 83 34.48 -5.71 -23.13
N ASN A 84 33.69 -6.78 -23.02
CA ASN A 84 33.94 -8.05 -23.72
C ASN A 84 33.44 -8.06 -25.18
N ASN A 85 32.65 -7.06 -25.59
CA ASN A 85 32.21 -6.89 -26.98
C ASN A 85 32.89 -5.65 -27.55
N ASN A 86 33.78 -5.81 -28.55
CA ASN A 86 34.56 -4.75 -29.21
C ASN A 86 33.73 -3.67 -29.97
N ASN A 87 32.48 -3.44 -29.58
CA ASN A 87 31.61 -2.41 -30.13
C ASN A 87 31.67 -1.18 -29.23
N ASN A 88 32.35 -0.13 -29.70
CA ASN A 88 32.60 1.16 -29.03
C ASN A 88 31.34 2.01 -28.75
N ASN A 89 30.14 1.41 -28.70
CA ASN A 89 28.91 2.11 -28.35
C ASN A 89 28.71 2.06 -26.84
N THR A 90 29.14 3.13 -26.16
CA THR A 90 28.93 3.40 -24.73
C THR A 90 27.45 3.64 -24.45
N ARG A 91 26.61 2.60 -24.55
CA ARG A 91 25.17 2.72 -24.36
C ARG A 91 24.87 2.81 -22.87
N SER A 92 24.46 4.00 -22.42
CA SER A 92 24.01 4.27 -21.04
C SER A 92 23.06 3.17 -20.54
N ILE A 93 23.18 2.79 -19.27
CA ILE A 93 22.29 1.80 -18.65
C ILE A 93 20.92 2.45 -18.49
N LEU A 94 19.94 1.96 -19.26
CA LEU A 94 18.54 2.31 -19.06
C LEU A 94 18.02 1.54 -17.85
N VAL A 95 17.92 2.22 -16.71
CA VAL A 95 17.26 1.71 -15.50
C VAL A 95 15.82 2.20 -15.52
N ASN A 96 14.85 1.29 -15.40
CA ASN A 96 13.45 1.68 -15.20
C ASN A 96 13.27 2.09 -13.73
N LEU A 97 13.39 3.39 -13.47
CA LEU A 97 13.29 3.95 -12.12
C LEU A 97 11.90 3.73 -11.50
N SER A 98 10.82 3.72 -12.30
CA SER A 98 9.47 3.45 -11.78
C SER A 98 9.37 2.06 -11.15
N LYS A 99 9.93 1.03 -11.79
CA LYS A 99 9.97 -0.33 -11.21
C LYS A 99 10.84 -0.41 -9.96
N VAL A 100 11.93 0.36 -9.92
CA VAL A 100 12.84 0.39 -8.77
C VAL A 100 12.17 1.06 -7.58
N PHE A 101 11.56 2.23 -7.76
CA PHE A 101 10.84 2.93 -6.69
C PHE A 101 9.60 2.17 -6.23
N MET A 102 8.89 1.48 -7.13
CA MET A 102 7.79 0.64 -6.69
C MET A 102 8.24 -0.55 -5.87
N SER A 103 9.34 -1.21 -6.24
CA SER A 103 9.92 -2.25 -5.38
C SER A 103 10.25 -1.70 -4.00
N LEU A 104 10.96 -0.56 -3.94
CA LEU A 104 11.33 0.07 -2.68
C LEU A 104 10.10 0.37 -1.81
N THR A 105 9.09 0.99 -2.40
CA THR A 105 7.86 1.38 -1.68
C THR A 105 7.13 0.14 -1.14
N ASN A 106 7.04 -0.93 -1.94
CA ASN A 106 6.42 -2.18 -1.52
C ASN A 106 7.23 -2.88 -0.43
N ASP A 107 8.56 -2.91 -0.56
CA ASP A 107 9.45 -3.57 0.39
C ASP A 107 9.42 -2.85 1.76
N VAL A 108 9.42 -1.51 1.76
CA VAL A 108 9.24 -0.69 2.96
C VAL A 108 7.84 -0.88 3.54
N PHE A 109 6.79 -0.82 2.71
CA PHE A 109 5.41 -1.02 3.14
C PHE A 109 5.23 -2.38 3.83
N CYS A 110 5.69 -3.47 3.20
CA CYS A 110 5.53 -4.81 3.76
C CYS A 110 6.22 -4.93 5.12
N ARG A 111 7.47 -4.46 5.26
CA ARG A 111 8.18 -4.53 6.55
C ARG A 111 7.53 -3.66 7.64
N VAL A 112 7.09 -2.46 7.29
CA VAL A 112 6.59 -1.48 8.27
C VAL A 112 5.14 -1.76 8.64
N ALA A 113 4.30 -2.13 7.67
CA ALA A 113 2.90 -2.39 7.89
C ALA A 113 2.60 -3.83 8.30
N LEU A 114 3.35 -4.81 7.79
CA LEU A 114 3.03 -6.24 7.90
C LEU A 114 4.13 -7.06 8.61
N GLY A 115 5.17 -6.41 9.15
CA GLY A 115 6.22 -7.04 9.94
C GLY A 115 7.28 -7.86 9.17
N LYS A 116 7.06 -8.17 7.88
CA LYS A 116 8.01 -8.91 7.04
C LYS A 116 7.93 -8.56 5.57
N LYS A 117 8.93 -8.96 4.78
CA LYS A 117 8.84 -8.96 3.32
C LYS A 117 7.99 -10.16 2.88
N TYR A 118 6.97 -9.90 2.08
CA TYR A 118 6.22 -10.95 1.38
C TYR A 118 6.81 -11.17 -0.02
N VAL A 119 7.33 -10.09 -0.62
CA VAL A 119 7.60 -10.00 -2.04
C VAL A 119 8.99 -10.50 -2.43
N ASP A 120 9.21 -11.81 -2.38
CA ASP A 120 10.46 -12.45 -2.86
C ASP A 120 10.31 -13.11 -4.24
N ASN A 121 9.08 -13.46 -4.64
CA ASN A 121 8.76 -14.01 -5.96
C ASN A 121 8.17 -12.93 -6.89
N GLY A 122 8.62 -12.89 -8.15
CA GLY A 122 8.27 -11.84 -9.11
C GLY A 122 6.77 -11.62 -9.38
N GLU A 123 5.91 -12.59 -9.04
CA GLU A 123 4.45 -12.53 -9.20
C GLU A 123 3.79 -11.56 -8.23
N GLU A 124 4.26 -11.48 -6.97
CA GLU A 124 3.71 -10.58 -5.96
C GLU A 124 4.07 -9.11 -6.22
N LYS A 125 5.16 -8.82 -6.96
CA LYS A 125 5.49 -7.45 -7.43
C LYS A 125 4.47 -6.93 -8.45
N SER A 126 3.91 -7.81 -9.28
CA SER A 126 2.86 -7.43 -10.25
C SER A 126 1.58 -7.04 -9.52
N PHE A 127 1.26 -7.78 -8.47
CA PHE A 127 0.02 -7.65 -7.73
C PHE A 127 -0.18 -6.29 -7.06
N PHE A 128 0.80 -5.79 -6.29
CA PHE A 128 0.74 -4.44 -5.71
C PHE A 128 0.74 -3.32 -6.77
N SER A 129 1.43 -3.54 -7.89
CA SER A 129 1.46 -2.58 -8.99
C SER A 129 0.09 -2.48 -9.67
N GLU A 130 -0.62 -3.59 -9.88
CA GLU A 130 -1.95 -3.60 -10.48
C GLU A 130 -2.99 -2.92 -9.58
N PHE A 131 -2.88 -3.09 -8.27
CA PHE A 131 -3.75 -2.39 -7.32
C PHE A 131 -3.53 -0.88 -7.34
N ALA A 132 -2.26 -0.44 -7.28
CA ALA A 132 -1.93 0.98 -7.41
C ALA A 132 -2.39 1.57 -8.75
N GLU A 133 -2.25 0.83 -9.85
CA GLU A 133 -2.74 1.22 -11.18
C GLU A 133 -4.25 1.41 -11.21
N LEU A 134 -5.02 0.47 -10.62
CA LEU A 134 -6.47 0.56 -10.59
C LEU A 134 -6.98 1.72 -9.74
N LEU A 135 -6.32 2.05 -8.63
CA LEU A 135 -6.70 3.19 -7.80
C LEU A 135 -6.50 4.53 -8.49
N GLY A 136 -5.55 4.61 -9.44
CA GLY A 136 -5.37 5.75 -10.33
C GLY A 136 -6.22 5.69 -11.61
N ALA A 137 -6.94 4.59 -11.85
CA ALA A 137 -7.74 4.42 -13.06
C ALA A 137 -9.07 5.17 -12.96
N THR A 138 -9.58 5.57 -14.12
CA THR A 138 -10.89 6.23 -14.23
C THR A 138 -11.96 5.24 -14.66
N SER A 139 -13.11 5.28 -14.00
CA SER A 139 -14.32 4.55 -14.44
C SER A 139 -15.27 5.52 -15.14
N LEU A 140 -15.82 5.13 -16.28
CA LEU A 140 -16.78 5.96 -17.00
C LEU A 140 -18.11 6.08 -16.25
N ARG A 141 -18.46 5.08 -15.43
CA ARG A 141 -19.63 5.12 -14.55
C ARG A 141 -19.61 6.32 -13.59
N ASP A 142 -18.43 6.72 -13.12
CA ASP A 142 -18.27 7.80 -12.15
C ASP A 142 -18.49 9.19 -12.76
N TYR A 143 -18.32 9.34 -14.08
CA TYR A 143 -18.56 10.60 -14.80
C TYR A 143 -19.90 10.61 -15.53
N ILE A 144 -20.25 9.48 -16.14
CA ILE A 144 -21.37 9.36 -17.08
C ILE A 144 -22.08 8.03 -16.80
N SER A 145 -22.99 8.02 -15.83
CA SER A 145 -23.52 6.78 -15.22
C SER A 145 -24.17 5.80 -16.21
N TRP A 146 -24.90 6.28 -17.22
CA TRP A 146 -25.49 5.44 -18.29
C TRP A 146 -24.46 4.77 -19.22
N LEU A 147 -23.20 5.24 -19.24
CA LEU A 147 -22.09 4.61 -19.97
C LEU A 147 -21.28 3.61 -19.12
N GLY A 148 -21.72 3.31 -17.89
CA GLY A 148 -21.03 2.38 -17.01
C GLY A 148 -20.94 0.94 -17.53
N TRP A 149 -21.66 0.58 -18.60
CA TRP A 149 -21.50 -0.72 -19.29
C TRP A 149 -20.19 -0.82 -20.07
N ILE A 150 -19.59 0.31 -20.48
CA ILE A 150 -18.30 0.32 -21.19
C ILE A 150 -17.20 -0.23 -20.29
N ASP A 151 -17.26 0.05 -18.99
CA ASP A 151 -16.32 -0.49 -17.99
C ASP A 151 -16.34 -2.03 -17.94
N ARG A 152 -17.49 -2.65 -18.20
CA ARG A 152 -17.62 -4.11 -18.31
C ARG A 152 -17.02 -4.61 -19.61
N VAL A 153 -17.36 -3.97 -20.74
CA VAL A 153 -16.91 -4.38 -22.07
C VAL A 153 -15.39 -4.27 -22.21
N ARG A 154 -14.77 -3.24 -21.64
CA ARG A 154 -13.29 -3.10 -21.63
C ARG A 154 -12.59 -3.96 -20.58
N GLY A 155 -13.33 -4.76 -19.81
CA GLY A 155 -12.79 -5.66 -18.79
C GLY A 155 -12.32 -4.97 -17.50
N LEU A 156 -12.61 -3.68 -17.30
CA LEU A 156 -12.21 -2.97 -16.08
C LEU A 156 -12.89 -3.56 -14.84
N ASP A 157 -14.20 -3.81 -14.91
CA ASP A 157 -14.95 -4.38 -13.78
C ASP A 157 -14.38 -5.75 -13.36
N ALA A 158 -14.06 -6.61 -14.34
CA ALA A 158 -13.44 -7.91 -14.08
C ALA A 158 -12.02 -7.79 -13.50
N LYS A 159 -11.22 -6.83 -13.99
CA LYS A 159 -9.88 -6.56 -13.44
C LYS A 159 -9.96 -6.08 -11.98
N VAL A 160 -10.89 -5.18 -11.67
CA VAL A 160 -11.13 -4.68 -10.31
C VAL A 160 -11.53 -5.80 -9.37
N GLU A 161 -12.49 -6.65 -9.76
CA GLU A 161 -12.97 -7.75 -8.91
C GLU A 161 -11.86 -8.77 -8.62
N ARG A 162 -11.08 -9.14 -9.64
CA ARG A 162 -9.96 -10.07 -9.46
C ARG A 162 -8.93 -9.51 -8.48
N VAL A 163 -8.53 -8.24 -8.65
CA VAL A 163 -7.52 -7.62 -7.80
C VAL A 163 -8.06 -7.42 -6.37
N ALA A 164 -9.33 -7.03 -6.21
CA ALA A 164 -9.99 -6.93 -4.91
C ALA A 164 -9.93 -8.27 -4.16
N LYS A 165 -10.32 -9.36 -4.81
CA LYS A 165 -10.29 -10.70 -4.24
C LYS A 165 -8.89 -11.14 -3.83
N GLN A 166 -7.90 -10.94 -4.71
CA GLN A 166 -6.51 -11.29 -4.40
C GLN A 166 -5.99 -10.47 -3.20
N PHE A 167 -6.37 -9.20 -3.05
CA PHE A 167 -5.98 -8.36 -1.91
C PHE A 167 -6.68 -8.76 -0.63
N ASP A 168 -7.93 -9.15 -0.73
CA ASP A 168 -8.66 -9.65 0.41
C ASP A 168 -8.06 -10.95 0.96
N GLU A 169 -7.77 -11.91 0.08
CA GLU A 169 -7.11 -13.18 0.46
C GLU A 169 -5.72 -12.93 1.06
N PHE A 170 -4.94 -12.02 0.46
CA PHE A 170 -3.63 -11.64 0.99
C PHE A 170 -3.73 -11.04 2.40
N LEU A 171 -4.58 -10.02 2.59
CA LEU A 171 -4.72 -9.34 3.87
C LEU A 171 -5.35 -10.23 4.95
N GLU A 172 -6.25 -11.14 4.57
CA GLU A 172 -6.79 -12.16 5.49
C GLU A 172 -5.67 -13.07 6.01
N ASN A 173 -4.82 -13.58 5.12
CA ASN A 173 -3.67 -14.40 5.51
C ASN A 173 -2.72 -13.64 6.44
N VAL A 174 -2.43 -12.37 6.12
CA VAL A 174 -1.61 -11.50 6.96
C VAL A 174 -2.23 -11.35 8.35
N ILE A 175 -3.52 -10.99 8.45
CA ILE A 175 -4.20 -10.81 9.74
C ILE A 175 -4.17 -12.12 10.55
N GLN A 176 -4.44 -13.26 9.91
CA GLN A 176 -4.43 -14.55 10.58
C GLN A 176 -3.02 -14.94 11.09
N GLU A 177 -1.96 -14.66 10.31
CA GLU A 177 -0.57 -14.88 10.75
C GLU A 177 -0.24 -14.09 12.03
N HIS A 178 -0.69 -12.83 12.14
CA HIS A 178 -0.49 -12.00 13.32
C HIS A 178 -1.33 -12.50 14.51
N ARG A 179 -2.58 -12.90 14.28
CA ARG A 179 -3.45 -13.48 15.32
C ARG A 179 -2.90 -14.77 15.91
N ASP A 180 -2.31 -15.62 15.08
CA ASP A 180 -1.72 -16.88 15.49
C ASP A 180 -0.36 -16.72 16.20
N GLY A 181 0.19 -15.50 16.26
CA GLY A 181 1.52 -15.24 16.82
C GLY A 181 2.65 -15.93 16.05
N LYS A 182 2.41 -16.26 14.77
CA LYS A 182 3.36 -17.02 13.92
C LYS A 182 4.46 -16.16 13.33
N LEU A 183 4.40 -14.84 13.49
CA LEU A 183 5.41 -13.93 12.97
C LEU A 183 6.67 -13.95 13.83
N LYS A 184 7.78 -14.23 13.16
CA LYS A 184 9.11 -13.90 13.64
C LYS A 184 9.50 -12.59 12.97
N HIS A 185 9.41 -11.48 13.69
CA HIS A 185 9.84 -10.18 13.18
C HIS A 185 11.28 -10.29 12.67
N TYR A 186 11.50 -9.79 11.45
CA TYR A 186 12.74 -10.04 10.69
C TYR A 186 14.01 -9.57 11.43
N ASP A 187 13.88 -8.60 12.34
CA ASP A 187 15.03 -7.98 13.02
C ASP A 187 15.21 -8.36 14.50
N GLY A 188 14.48 -9.36 15.03
CA GLY A 188 14.66 -9.86 16.41
C GLY A 188 14.37 -8.85 17.54
N ASP A 189 14.15 -7.58 17.21
CA ASP A 189 13.67 -6.54 18.10
C ASP A 189 12.14 -6.54 17.94
N GLY A 190 11.42 -7.04 18.94
CA GLY A 190 9.97 -7.26 18.93
C GLY A 190 9.14 -5.98 18.89
N GLU A 191 9.39 -5.12 17.91
CA GLU A 191 8.70 -3.86 17.71
C GLU A 191 7.42 -4.11 16.92
N PHE A 192 6.28 -3.79 17.56
CA PHE A 192 4.94 -3.95 16.97
C PHE A 192 4.82 -3.25 15.61
N ASP A 193 4.44 -4.00 14.59
CA ASP A 193 4.06 -3.46 13.28
C ASP A 193 2.63 -2.91 13.31
N PHE A 194 2.10 -2.44 12.17
CA PHE A 194 0.76 -1.85 12.18
C PHE A 194 -0.36 -2.84 12.33
N VAL A 195 -0.22 -4.05 11.80
CA VAL A 195 -1.27 -5.04 12.00
C VAL A 195 -1.34 -5.37 13.48
N ASP A 196 -0.21 -5.53 14.16
CA ASP A 196 -0.18 -5.72 15.61
C ASP A 196 -0.89 -4.59 16.36
N VAL A 197 -0.56 -3.33 16.04
CA VAL A 197 -1.14 -2.15 16.69
C VAL A 197 -2.65 -2.04 16.44
N LEU A 198 -3.10 -2.34 15.23
CA LEU A 198 -4.52 -2.31 14.88
C LEU A 198 -5.30 -3.45 15.55
N LEU A 199 -4.71 -4.64 15.65
CA LEU A 199 -5.30 -5.77 16.36
C LEU A 199 -5.35 -5.55 17.87
N GLU A 200 -4.32 -4.95 18.46
CA GLU A 200 -4.32 -4.53 19.86
C GLU A 200 -5.43 -3.49 20.11
N TYR A 201 -5.52 -2.46 19.26
CA TYR A 201 -6.58 -1.46 19.33
C TYR A 201 -7.98 -2.09 19.22
N GLN A 202 -8.17 -3.03 18.29
CA GLN A 202 -9.43 -3.78 18.14
C GLN A 202 -9.78 -4.51 19.44
N ARG A 203 -8.82 -5.22 20.05
CA ARG A 203 -9.03 -5.96 21.31
C ARG A 203 -9.41 -5.05 22.47
N GLU A 204 -8.75 -3.91 22.62
CA GLU A 204 -9.03 -2.94 23.68
C GLU A 204 -10.41 -2.27 23.52
N ASN A 205 -10.84 -2.04 22.29
CA ASN A 205 -12.06 -1.27 21.97
C ASN A 205 -13.27 -2.14 21.58
N ILE A 206 -13.16 -3.48 21.66
CA ILE A 206 -14.24 -4.43 21.34
C ILE A 206 -15.58 -4.09 22.02
N ARG A 207 -15.54 -3.52 23.24
CA ARG A 207 -16.74 -3.23 24.04
C ARG A 207 -17.32 -1.83 23.81
N SER A 208 -16.51 -0.87 23.38
CA SER A 208 -16.89 0.54 23.25
C SER A 208 -17.19 0.93 21.81
N SER A 209 -16.44 0.39 20.85
CA SER A 209 -16.60 0.61 19.41
C SER A 209 -15.90 -0.52 18.64
N PRO A 210 -16.59 -1.65 18.36
CA PRO A 210 -15.97 -2.78 17.70
C PRO A 210 -15.49 -2.38 16.30
N VAL A 211 -14.19 -2.49 16.07
CA VAL A 211 -13.58 -2.29 14.74
C VAL A 211 -13.69 -3.60 13.98
N GLU A 212 -14.33 -3.60 12.82
CA GLU A 212 -14.44 -4.78 11.96
C GLU A 212 -13.10 -5.07 11.25
N ASP A 213 -12.85 -6.34 10.90
CA ASP A 213 -11.64 -6.74 10.19
C ASP A 213 -11.51 -6.01 8.84
N GLU A 214 -12.62 -5.75 8.15
CA GLU A 214 -12.65 -4.93 6.94
C GLU A 214 -12.09 -3.51 7.16
N THR A 215 -12.34 -2.93 8.34
CA THR A 215 -11.78 -1.61 8.70
C THR A 215 -10.28 -1.72 8.98
N ILE A 216 -9.82 -2.80 9.61
CA ILE A 216 -8.38 -3.06 9.77
C ILE A 216 -7.70 -3.22 8.41
N LYS A 217 -8.27 -4.03 7.52
CA LYS A 217 -7.77 -4.21 6.15
C LYS A 217 -7.73 -2.89 5.39
N ALA A 218 -8.79 -2.08 5.46
CA ALA A 218 -8.82 -0.75 4.87
C ALA A 218 -7.74 0.18 5.45
N LEU A 219 -7.52 0.14 6.77
CA LEU A 219 -6.50 0.94 7.47
C LEU A 219 -5.07 0.55 7.10
N ILE A 220 -4.79 -0.74 6.94
CA ILE A 220 -3.50 -1.24 6.43
C ILE A 220 -3.22 -0.63 5.04
N MET A 221 -4.25 -0.56 4.19
CA MET A 221 -4.13 -0.04 2.82
C MET A 221 -3.92 1.48 2.74
N VAL A 222 -4.38 2.26 3.72
CA VAL A 222 -4.20 3.74 3.77
C VAL A 222 -2.73 4.15 3.64
N ARG A 223 -1.82 3.37 4.22
CA ARG A 223 -0.41 3.81 4.31
C ARG A 223 0.34 3.71 3.00
N ILE A 224 -0.10 2.87 2.05
CA ILE A 224 0.47 2.80 0.69
C ILE A 224 0.47 4.21 0.05
N PHE A 225 -0.53 5.03 0.37
CA PHE A 225 -0.73 6.37 -0.20
C PHE A 225 -0.01 7.50 0.56
N ILE A 226 0.12 7.40 1.89
CA ILE A 226 0.69 8.51 2.68
C ILE A 226 2.20 8.63 2.45
N GLN A 227 2.88 7.51 2.17
CA GLN A 227 4.33 7.49 1.95
C GLN A 227 4.73 7.82 0.51
N SER A 228 3.77 7.87 -0.42
CA SER A 228 3.98 8.33 -1.80
C SER A 228 3.70 9.83 -1.98
N LEU A 229 3.22 10.52 -0.93
CA LEU A 229 2.88 11.95 -0.92
C LEU A 229 3.80 12.81 -0.04
N LEU A 230 4.77 12.21 0.67
CA LEU A 230 5.78 12.88 1.49
C LEU A 230 7.19 12.45 1.04
#